data_AF-G3ARC0-F1
#
_entry.id   AF-G3ARC0-F1
#
_cell.length_a   1.000
_cell.length_b   1.000
_cell.length_c   1.000
_cell.angle_alpha   90.00
_cell.angle_beta   90.00
_cell.angle_gamma   90.00
#
_symmetry.space_group_name_H-M   'P 1'
#
loop_
_entity.id
_entity.type
_entity.pdbx_description
1 polymer ?
#
loop_
_entity_poly.entity_id
_entity_poly.type
_entity_poly.pdbx_seq_one_letter_code
_entity_poly.pdbx_strand_id
1 'polypeptide(L)'
;MKLVTAFALIASLIYFFLGTGASAAAPENPPVTNKVFFDIEEDGKPIGRITIGLFGTIVPKTVENFRQLAISTDPKFGYTGSIFHRVIPKFMIQGGDYETGQGYGGKSIYGGKFEDENFELKHDRKYRLSMANAGRNTNGSQFFITTALTKWLDNAHVVFGEVLDGFNVVDYIENVKTSRGDRPVKEIKIAKSGELPVENTGATSAAESSAEENTVTETPKQVVDDEVPKDEL
;
A
#
# COMPACT_ATOMS: atom_id res chain seq x y z
N MET A 1 -46.61 -22.83 47.25
CA MET A 1 -46.05 -21.61 46.61
C MET A 1 -44.68 -21.35 47.20
N LYS A 2 -43.59 -21.68 46.47
CA LYS A 2 -42.17 -21.31 46.72
C LYS A 2 -41.29 -22.35 45.98
N LEU A 3 -41.07 -22.20 44.68
CA LEU A 3 -39.90 -22.81 43.99
C LEU A 3 -39.71 -22.42 42.51
N VAL A 4 -40.54 -21.56 41.92
CA VAL A 4 -40.52 -21.33 40.46
C VAL A 4 -39.84 -20.00 40.05
N THR A 5 -39.47 -19.13 41.00
CA THR A 5 -38.98 -17.78 40.69
C THR A 5 -37.45 -17.59 40.65
N ALA A 6 -36.65 -18.62 40.98
CA ALA A 6 -35.18 -18.48 41.04
C ALA A 6 -34.44 -18.83 39.73
N PHE A 7 -35.07 -19.57 38.80
CA PHE A 7 -34.41 -20.00 37.56
C PHE A 7 -34.45 -18.96 36.42
N ALA A 8 -35.44 -18.07 36.41
CA ALA A 8 -35.58 -17.06 35.36
C ALA A 8 -34.53 -15.92 35.45
N LEU A 9 -34.05 -15.61 36.65
CA LEU A 9 -33.05 -14.56 36.87
C LEU A 9 -31.62 -15.01 36.51
N ILE A 10 -31.32 -16.30 36.67
CA ILE A 10 -30.00 -16.86 36.34
C ILE A 10 -29.85 -17.04 34.82
N ALA A 11 -30.92 -17.43 34.11
CA ALA A 11 -30.91 -17.51 32.65
C ALA A 11 -30.74 -16.12 31.97
N SER A 12 -31.27 -15.05 32.59
CA SER A 12 -31.12 -13.67 32.11
C SER A 12 -29.70 -13.13 32.28
N LEU A 13 -28.98 -13.51 33.35
CA LEU A 13 -27.58 -13.12 33.57
C LEU A 13 -26.62 -13.84 32.62
N ILE A 14 -26.94 -15.08 32.21
CA ILE A 14 -26.14 -15.85 31.25
C ILE A 14 -26.28 -15.29 29.83
N TYR A 15 -27.46 -14.80 29.45
CA TYR A 15 -27.65 -14.13 28.15
C TYR A 15 -26.99 -12.75 28.05
N PHE A 16 -26.71 -12.09 29.18
CA PHE A 16 -25.99 -10.81 29.18
C PHE A 16 -24.47 -10.97 29.04
N PHE A 17 -23.93 -12.17 29.30
CA PHE A 17 -22.49 -12.45 29.20
C PHE A 17 -22.06 -13.17 27.92
N LEU A 18 -23.01 -13.60 27.07
CA LEU A 18 -22.73 -14.19 25.75
C LEU A 18 -22.92 -13.20 24.58
N GLY A 19 -22.89 -11.89 24.86
CA GLY A 19 -22.64 -10.89 23.83
C GLY A 19 -21.19 -10.99 23.36
N THR A 20 -20.86 -12.01 22.59
CA THR A 20 -19.60 -12.08 21.85
C THR A 20 -19.61 -10.90 20.88
N GLY A 21 -18.98 -9.80 21.26
CA GLY A 21 -18.52 -8.79 20.34
C GLY A 21 -17.53 -9.47 19.41
N ALA A 22 -18.03 -10.05 18.32
CA ALA A 22 -17.20 -10.46 17.21
C ALA A 22 -16.52 -9.18 16.72
N SER A 23 -15.25 -9.00 17.10
CA SER A 23 -14.38 -8.07 16.41
C SER A 23 -14.25 -8.62 15.00
N ALA A 24 -15.12 -8.14 14.09
CA ALA A 24 -15.01 -8.46 12.68
C ALA A 24 -13.58 -8.13 12.26
N ALA A 25 -12.82 -9.15 11.88
CA ALA A 25 -11.49 -8.95 11.31
C ALA A 25 -11.65 -7.98 10.15
N ALA A 26 -10.78 -6.97 10.10
CA ALA A 26 -10.92 -5.94 9.11
C ALA A 26 -10.66 -6.56 7.72
N PRO A 27 -11.43 -6.18 6.67
CA PRO A 27 -11.48 -6.90 5.39
C PRO A 27 -10.09 -7.09 4.76
N GLU A 28 -9.93 -8.18 4.01
CA GLU A 28 -8.70 -8.41 3.24
C GLU A 28 -8.51 -7.31 2.19
N ASN A 29 -7.25 -7.07 1.83
CA ASN A 29 -6.91 -6.07 0.84
C ASN A 29 -7.19 -6.56 -0.58
N PRO A 30 -7.63 -5.68 -1.49
CA PRO A 30 -7.65 -5.99 -2.91
C PRO A 30 -6.25 -6.36 -3.41
N PRO A 31 -6.15 -7.03 -4.57
CA PRO A 31 -4.87 -7.29 -5.21
C PRO A 31 -4.04 -6.02 -5.40
N VAL A 32 -2.77 -6.07 -5.01
CA VAL A 32 -1.81 -5.00 -5.28
C VAL A 32 -1.43 -5.03 -6.76
N THR A 33 -1.80 -4.01 -7.52
CA THR A 33 -1.52 -3.92 -8.97
C THR A 33 -0.19 -3.24 -9.27
N ASN A 34 0.23 -2.32 -8.39
CA ASN A 34 1.47 -1.58 -8.50
C ASN A 34 2.10 -1.44 -7.11
N LYS A 35 3.43 -1.41 -7.06
CA LYS A 35 4.18 -1.12 -5.83
C LYS A 35 5.05 0.10 -6.06
N VAL A 36 5.01 1.05 -5.13
CA VAL A 36 5.92 2.20 -5.14
C VAL A 36 6.72 2.26 -3.85
N PHE A 37 7.83 2.99 -3.86
CA PHE A 37 8.65 3.19 -2.68
C PHE A 37 8.97 4.67 -2.46
N PHE A 38 9.22 5.00 -1.19
CA PHE A 38 9.80 6.27 -0.76
C PHE A 38 11.02 6.01 0.13
N ASP A 39 12.19 6.50 -0.28
CA ASP A 39 13.35 6.62 0.59
C ASP A 39 13.25 7.91 1.38
N ILE A 40 13.23 7.82 2.71
CA ILE A 40 12.97 8.95 3.60
C ILE A 40 14.24 9.43 4.27
N GLU A 41 14.38 10.75 4.35
CA GLU A 41 15.41 11.45 5.11
C GLU A 41 14.80 12.38 6.18
N GLU A 42 15.45 12.48 7.34
CA GLU A 42 15.26 13.53 8.35
C GLU A 42 16.47 14.47 8.30
N ASP A 43 16.27 15.75 7.94
CA ASP A 43 17.35 16.75 7.79
C ASP A 43 18.55 16.24 6.96
N GLY A 44 18.27 15.52 5.88
CA GLY A 44 19.28 14.94 4.97
C GLY A 44 19.93 13.64 5.46
N LYS A 45 19.47 13.07 6.57
CA LYS A 45 19.93 11.76 7.07
C LYS A 45 18.92 10.67 6.73
N PRO A 46 19.31 9.60 6.02
CA PRO A 46 18.39 8.50 5.71
C PRO A 46 17.84 7.85 6.97
N ILE A 47 16.51 7.69 7.05
CA ILE A 47 15.82 7.02 8.16
C ILE A 47 15.15 5.70 7.75
N GLY A 48 15.03 5.44 6.44
CA GLY A 48 14.56 4.15 5.92
C GLY A 48 13.71 4.29 4.67
N ARG A 49 13.17 3.16 4.21
CA ARG A 49 12.29 3.06 3.04
C ARG A 49 10.87 2.70 3.48
N ILE A 50 9.89 3.29 2.82
CA ILE A 50 8.48 2.87 2.88
C ILE A 50 8.13 2.23 1.54
N THR A 51 7.59 1.02 1.54
CA THR A 51 7.05 0.36 0.35
C THR A 51 5.54 0.32 0.44
N ILE A 52 4.87 0.71 -0.63
CA ILE A 52 3.43 0.96 -0.68
C ILE A 52 2.83 0.13 -1.81
N GLY A 53 1.78 -0.64 -1.50
CA GLY A 53 0.94 -1.34 -2.47
C GLY A 53 -0.23 -0.45 -2.90
N LEU A 54 -0.54 -0.46 -4.19
CA LEU A 54 -1.62 0.33 -4.78
C LEU A 54 -2.71 -0.59 -5.33
N PHE A 55 -3.97 -0.22 -5.10
CA PHE A 55 -5.16 -1.04 -5.42
C PHE A 55 -5.81 -0.63 -6.74
N GLY A 56 -5.09 -0.81 -7.85
CA GLY A 56 -5.52 -0.33 -9.17
C GLY A 56 -6.72 -1.06 -9.76
N THR A 57 -7.11 -2.22 -9.21
CA THR A 57 -8.37 -2.89 -9.58
C THR A 57 -9.61 -2.13 -9.10
N ILE A 58 -9.49 -1.35 -8.01
CA ILE A 58 -10.61 -0.62 -7.39
C ILE A 58 -10.62 0.84 -7.81
N VAL A 59 -9.44 1.48 -7.85
CA VAL A 59 -9.30 2.92 -8.14
C VAL A 59 -8.16 3.18 -9.14
N PRO A 60 -8.28 2.69 -10.40
CA PRO A 60 -7.22 2.75 -11.40
C PRO A 60 -6.72 4.17 -11.71
N LYS A 61 -7.60 5.18 -11.75
CA LYS A 61 -7.18 6.56 -12.02
C LYS A 61 -6.38 7.15 -10.86
N THR A 62 -6.84 6.91 -9.64
CA THR A 62 -6.16 7.39 -8.43
C THR A 62 -4.78 6.75 -8.30
N VAL A 63 -4.70 5.44 -8.57
CA VAL A 63 -3.44 4.69 -8.59
C VAL A 63 -2.49 5.19 -9.67
N GLU A 64 -2.96 5.38 -10.90
CA GLU A 64 -2.09 5.85 -11.99
C GLU A 64 -1.56 7.25 -11.72
N ASN A 65 -2.38 8.16 -11.16
CA ASN A 65 -1.92 9.46 -10.70
C ASN A 65 -0.78 9.35 -9.68
N PHE A 66 -0.98 8.55 -8.63
CA PHE A 66 0.04 8.40 -7.59
C PHE A 66 1.32 7.74 -8.10
N ARG A 67 1.19 6.69 -8.92
CA ARG A 67 2.31 5.97 -9.52
C ARG A 67 3.16 6.88 -10.39
N GLN A 68 2.55 7.64 -11.30
CA GLN A 68 3.24 8.57 -12.20
C GLN A 68 3.96 9.68 -11.43
N LEU A 69 3.34 10.23 -10.39
CA LEU A 69 4.01 11.20 -9.50
C LEU A 69 5.19 10.59 -8.73
N ALA A 70 5.12 9.30 -8.38
CA ALA A 70 6.21 8.59 -7.71
C ALA A 70 7.39 8.29 -8.65
N ILE A 71 7.14 8.00 -9.92
CA ILE A 71 8.21 7.65 -10.90
C ILE A 71 8.73 8.85 -11.70
N SER A 72 8.12 10.02 -11.54
CA SER A 72 8.53 11.20 -12.31
C SER A 72 10.00 11.56 -12.06
N THR A 73 10.69 11.87 -13.15
CA THR A 73 12.08 12.35 -13.15
C THR A 73 12.18 13.86 -13.29
N ASP A 74 11.06 14.57 -13.46
CA ASP A 74 11.03 16.03 -13.52
C ASP A 74 11.20 16.60 -12.10
N PRO A 75 12.25 17.41 -11.82
CA PRO A 75 12.48 17.97 -10.49
C PRO A 75 11.39 18.94 -10.01
N LYS A 76 10.49 19.39 -10.90
CA LYS A 76 9.36 20.27 -10.59
C LYS A 76 8.01 19.54 -10.58
N PHE A 77 8.02 18.22 -10.77
CA PHE A 77 6.80 17.42 -10.86
C PHE A 77 7.02 16.03 -10.28
N GLY A 78 6.36 15.70 -9.18
CA GLY A 78 6.44 14.37 -8.56
C GLY A 78 6.94 14.41 -7.11
N TYR A 79 7.06 13.24 -6.50
CA TYR A 79 7.29 13.14 -5.05
C TYR A 79 8.74 13.22 -4.63
N THR A 80 9.70 12.91 -5.51
CA THR A 80 11.13 13.04 -5.19
C THR A 80 11.47 14.49 -4.84
N GLY A 81 12.05 14.71 -3.66
CA GLY A 81 12.37 16.02 -3.10
C GLY A 81 11.23 16.69 -2.31
N SER A 82 9.99 16.18 -2.40
CA SER A 82 8.87 16.68 -1.62
C SER A 82 8.94 16.23 -0.15
N ILE A 83 8.10 16.82 0.70
CA ILE A 83 8.15 16.61 2.15
C ILE A 83 6.81 16.16 2.74
N PHE A 84 6.88 15.51 3.91
CA PHE A 84 5.74 15.36 4.80
C PHE A 84 5.57 16.67 5.57
N HIS A 85 4.68 17.54 5.08
CA HIS A 85 4.51 18.89 5.61
C HIS A 85 3.58 18.97 6.82
N ARG A 86 2.85 17.88 7.13
CA ARG A 86 1.90 17.81 8.25
C ARG A 86 1.87 16.41 8.87
N VAL A 87 2.05 16.32 10.17
CA VAL A 87 2.11 15.07 10.94
C VAL A 87 1.29 15.21 12.21
N ILE A 88 0.29 14.34 12.40
CA ILE A 88 -0.55 14.34 13.59
C ILE A 88 -0.48 12.95 14.24
N PRO A 89 0.12 12.83 15.44
CA PRO A 89 0.18 11.57 16.15
C PRO A 89 -1.19 10.96 16.40
N LYS A 90 -1.29 9.64 16.26
CA LYS A 90 -2.52 8.84 16.35
C LYS A 90 -3.59 9.24 15.35
N PHE A 91 -3.15 9.76 14.20
CA PHE A 91 -4.03 10.14 13.11
C PHE A 91 -3.41 9.79 11.76
N MET A 92 -2.44 10.59 11.28
CA MET A 92 -1.85 10.43 9.96
C MET A 92 -0.56 11.23 9.76
N ILE A 93 0.19 10.86 8.72
CA ILE A 93 1.29 11.64 8.14
C ILE A 93 0.90 12.06 6.72
N GLN A 94 0.99 13.35 6.39
CA GLN A 94 0.54 13.93 5.12
C GLN A 94 1.70 14.57 4.34
N GLY A 95 1.75 14.25 3.05
CA GLY A 95 2.77 14.71 2.11
C GLY A 95 2.21 14.97 0.71
N GLY A 96 3.08 15.01 -0.30
CA GLY A 96 2.70 15.09 -1.71
C GLY A 96 2.42 16.50 -2.26
N ASP A 97 2.60 17.56 -1.46
CA ASP A 97 2.67 18.93 -1.96
C ASP A 97 4.11 19.21 -2.43
N TYR A 98 4.41 18.81 -3.67
CA TYR A 98 5.72 19.01 -4.27
C TYR A 98 5.94 20.42 -4.83
N GLU A 99 4.89 21.25 -4.94
CA GLU A 99 5.00 22.60 -5.51
C GLU A 99 5.35 23.64 -4.46
N THR A 100 4.79 23.52 -3.25
CA THR A 100 4.95 24.53 -2.20
C THR A 100 5.46 23.97 -0.88
N GLY A 101 5.19 22.68 -0.61
CA GLY A 101 5.52 22.04 0.66
C GLY A 101 4.77 22.62 1.87
N GLN A 102 3.66 23.32 1.64
CA GLN A 102 2.86 24.00 2.67
C GLN A 102 1.43 23.46 2.81
N GLY A 103 1.00 22.56 1.94
CA GLY A 103 -0.31 21.92 1.96
C GLY A 103 -1.36 22.58 1.07
N TYR A 104 -1.02 23.61 0.30
CA TYR A 104 -1.94 24.27 -0.64
C TYR A 104 -1.54 24.13 -2.12
N GLY A 105 -0.39 23.52 -2.40
CA GLY A 105 0.06 23.21 -3.75
C GLY A 105 -0.27 21.77 -4.18
N GLY A 106 0.36 21.37 -5.28
CA GLY A 106 0.30 20.02 -5.80
C GLY A 106 -0.87 19.82 -6.77
N LYS A 107 -0.56 19.24 -7.92
CA LYS A 107 -1.50 18.92 -8.99
C LYS A 107 -1.37 17.47 -9.42
N SER A 108 -2.47 16.91 -9.91
CA SER A 108 -2.50 15.58 -10.49
C SER A 108 -1.87 15.55 -11.88
N ILE A 109 -1.61 14.33 -12.37
CA ILE A 109 -1.17 14.11 -13.76
C ILE A 109 -2.23 14.50 -14.80
N TYR A 110 -3.49 14.63 -14.39
CA TYR A 110 -4.61 14.98 -15.25
C TYR A 110 -4.79 16.50 -15.44
N GLY A 111 -3.92 17.30 -14.82
CA GLY A 111 -4.00 18.75 -14.81
C GLY A 111 -4.84 19.26 -13.65
N GLY A 112 -4.19 19.92 -12.67
CA GLY A 112 -4.88 20.48 -11.51
C GLY A 112 -5.48 19.40 -10.61
N LYS A 113 -6.81 19.43 -10.42
CA LYS A 113 -7.54 18.51 -9.54
C LYS A 113 -8.38 17.49 -10.33
N PHE A 114 -8.69 16.35 -9.71
CA PHE A 114 -9.56 15.31 -10.28
C PHE A 114 -10.61 14.81 -9.26
N GLU A 115 -11.63 14.12 -9.77
CA GLU A 115 -12.80 13.67 -9.03
C GLU A 115 -12.46 12.56 -8.01
N ASP A 116 -13.35 12.37 -7.03
CA ASP A 116 -13.31 11.20 -6.14
C ASP A 116 -13.74 9.96 -6.94
N GLU A 117 -12.82 9.03 -7.19
CA GLU A 117 -13.08 7.90 -8.09
C GLU A 117 -14.15 6.93 -7.55
N ASN A 118 -14.01 6.51 -6.30
CA ASN A 118 -15.06 5.86 -5.49
C ASN A 118 -14.64 5.83 -4.02
N PHE A 119 -15.49 5.27 -3.17
CA PHE A 119 -15.24 5.10 -1.74
C PHE A 119 -15.46 3.67 -1.27
N GLU A 120 -15.18 2.67 -2.11
CA GLU A 120 -15.36 1.26 -1.74
C GLU A 120 -14.47 0.88 -0.55
N LEU A 121 -13.20 1.30 -0.60
CA LEU A 121 -12.22 1.08 0.45
C LEU A 121 -12.37 2.09 1.59
N LYS A 122 -12.10 1.64 2.82
CA LYS A 122 -12.32 2.39 4.07
C LYS A 122 -11.02 2.58 4.86
N HIS A 123 -11.00 3.60 5.71
CA HIS A 123 -9.90 3.88 6.63
C HIS A 123 -10.01 3.03 7.90
N ASP A 124 -9.96 1.72 7.70
CA ASP A 124 -10.34 0.68 8.65
C ASP A 124 -9.20 0.15 9.52
N ARG A 125 -7.96 0.59 9.29
CA ARG A 125 -6.77 0.25 10.07
C ARG A 125 -5.64 1.25 9.84
N LYS A 126 -4.56 1.10 10.60
CA LYS A 126 -3.30 1.83 10.36
C LYS A 126 -2.76 1.53 8.96
N TYR A 127 -1.93 2.45 8.45
CA TYR A 127 -1.14 2.28 7.24
C TYR A 127 -1.92 2.27 5.92
N ARG A 128 -3.22 2.59 5.94
CA ARG A 128 -3.95 2.96 4.73
C ARG A 128 -3.34 4.21 4.09
N LEU A 129 -3.18 4.16 2.76
CA LEU A 129 -2.83 5.30 1.93
C LEU A 129 -4.10 5.87 1.29
N SER A 130 -4.28 7.19 1.39
CA SER A 130 -5.50 7.87 0.95
C SER A 130 -5.21 9.29 0.44
N MET A 131 -6.09 9.78 -0.46
CA MET A 131 -5.93 11.10 -1.07
C MET A 131 -6.31 12.21 -0.09
N ALA A 132 -5.44 13.22 0.04
CA ALA A 132 -5.83 14.47 0.67
C ALA A 132 -6.60 15.33 -0.35
N ASN A 133 -7.64 16.02 0.12
CA ASN A 133 -8.45 16.92 -0.70
C ASN A 133 -8.93 18.11 0.14
N ALA A 134 -9.46 19.14 -0.54
CA ALA A 134 -10.06 20.33 0.07
C ALA A 134 -11.59 20.34 -0.12
N GLY A 135 -12.21 19.16 -0.04
CA GLY A 135 -13.60 18.91 -0.36
C GLY A 135 -13.78 17.98 -1.55
N ARG A 136 -15.03 17.64 -1.84
CA ARG A 136 -15.41 16.68 -2.90
C ARG A 136 -14.76 17.03 -4.23
N ASN A 137 -14.23 16.01 -4.91
CA ASN A 137 -13.67 16.11 -6.26
C ASN A 137 -12.48 17.10 -6.38
N THR A 138 -11.65 17.19 -5.34
CA THR A 138 -10.46 18.07 -5.35
C THR A 138 -9.15 17.31 -5.13
N ASN A 139 -9.09 16.05 -5.57
CA ASN A 139 -7.88 15.23 -5.47
C ASN A 139 -6.77 15.83 -6.35
N GLY A 140 -5.55 15.89 -5.84
CA GLY A 140 -4.38 16.41 -6.56
C GLY A 140 -3.22 15.44 -6.48
N SER A 141 -2.12 15.88 -5.87
CA SER A 141 -0.97 15.03 -5.55
C SER A 141 -0.80 14.77 -4.06
N GLN A 142 -1.50 15.51 -3.20
CA GLN A 142 -1.35 15.34 -1.76
C GLN A 142 -2.01 14.04 -1.31
N PHE A 143 -1.35 13.36 -0.38
CA PHE A 143 -1.77 12.09 0.17
C PHE A 143 -1.49 12.06 1.67
N PHE A 144 -2.11 11.12 2.37
CA PHE A 144 -1.76 10.79 3.74
C PHE A 144 -1.70 9.28 3.97
N ILE A 145 -0.84 8.89 4.91
CA ILE A 145 -0.77 7.53 5.45
C ILE A 145 -1.35 7.57 6.85
N THR A 146 -2.38 6.78 7.09
CA THR A 146 -3.02 6.67 8.41
C THR A 146 -2.09 6.02 9.42
N THR A 147 -2.14 6.46 10.67
CA THR A 147 -1.40 5.85 11.80
C THR A 147 -2.33 5.40 12.93
N ALA A 148 -3.64 5.52 12.70
CA ALA A 148 -4.73 5.01 13.54
C ALA A 148 -5.92 4.63 12.66
N LEU A 149 -6.97 4.08 13.27
CA LEU A 149 -8.27 3.91 12.63
C LEU A 149 -8.94 5.30 12.44
N THR A 150 -9.33 5.66 11.21
CA THR A 150 -9.86 7.01 10.91
C THR A 150 -11.19 6.96 10.14
N LYS A 151 -12.17 6.20 10.65
CA LYS A 151 -13.48 5.98 9.99
C LYS A 151 -14.25 7.25 9.64
N TRP A 152 -14.02 8.36 10.34
CA TRP A 152 -14.66 9.64 10.04
C TRP A 152 -14.22 10.26 8.70
N LEU A 153 -13.16 9.72 8.07
CA LEU A 153 -12.71 10.10 6.73
C LEU A 153 -13.37 9.28 5.62
N ASP A 154 -14.13 8.23 5.97
CA ASP A 154 -14.80 7.37 5.01
C ASP A 154 -15.82 8.16 4.18
N ASN A 155 -15.84 7.91 2.88
CA ASN A 155 -16.67 8.62 1.89
C ASN A 155 -16.33 10.11 1.68
N ALA A 156 -15.22 10.58 2.27
CA ALA A 156 -14.68 11.92 2.05
C ALA A 156 -13.30 11.88 1.40
N HIS A 157 -12.51 10.83 1.64
CA HIS A 157 -11.18 10.64 1.08
C HIS A 157 -11.08 9.27 0.39
N VAL A 158 -10.49 9.26 -0.81
CA VAL A 158 -10.32 8.03 -1.61
C VAL A 158 -9.14 7.24 -1.05
N VAL A 159 -9.42 6.06 -0.46
CA VAL A 159 -8.38 5.09 -0.10
C VAL A 159 -7.95 4.34 -1.36
N PHE A 160 -6.64 4.26 -1.61
CA PHE A 160 -6.13 3.69 -2.87
C PHE A 160 -4.88 2.80 -2.69
N GLY A 161 -4.46 2.56 -1.46
CA GLY A 161 -3.32 1.69 -1.18
C GLY A 161 -3.10 1.46 0.30
N GLU A 162 -1.97 0.83 0.61
CA GLU A 162 -1.47 0.64 1.97
C GLU A 162 0.05 0.49 1.99
N VAL A 163 0.65 0.67 3.15
CA VAL A 163 2.05 0.33 3.38
C VAL A 163 2.20 -1.19 3.48
N LEU A 164 3.16 -1.74 2.75
CA LEU A 164 3.52 -3.16 2.76
C LEU A 164 4.79 -3.42 3.58
N ASP A 165 5.71 -2.46 3.62
CA ASP A 165 6.95 -2.51 4.39
C ASP A 165 7.41 -1.10 4.77
N GLY A 166 8.24 -0.98 5.81
CA GLY A 166 8.67 0.31 6.37
C GLY A 166 7.71 0.87 7.42
N PHE A 167 6.93 0.02 8.08
CA PHE A 167 6.01 0.42 9.16
C PHE A 167 6.74 1.20 10.27
N ASN A 168 7.95 0.77 10.63
CA ASN A 168 8.81 1.46 11.59
C ASN A 168 9.19 2.88 11.14
N VAL A 169 9.33 3.13 9.84
CA VAL A 169 9.61 4.47 9.29
C VAL A 169 8.37 5.35 9.42
N VAL A 170 7.19 4.83 9.10
CA VAL A 170 5.92 5.55 9.28
C VAL A 170 5.68 5.89 10.75
N ASP A 171 5.85 4.92 11.64
CA ASP A 171 5.70 5.11 13.09
C ASP A 171 6.75 6.08 13.63
N TYR A 172 7.98 6.07 13.10
CA TYR A 172 8.99 7.08 13.45
C TYR A 172 8.52 8.48 13.05
N ILE A 173 8.09 8.66 11.79
CA ILE A 173 7.60 9.96 11.28
C ILE A 173 6.41 10.45 12.11
N GLU A 174 5.48 9.57 12.49
CA GLU A 174 4.34 9.91 13.35
C GLU A 174 4.76 10.57 14.67
N ASN A 175 5.89 10.14 15.24
CA ASN A 175 6.34 10.54 16.58
C ASN A 175 7.39 11.65 16.57
N VAL A 176 7.70 12.24 15.40
CA VAL A 176 8.63 13.39 15.34
C VAL A 176 8.04 14.62 16.02
N LYS A 177 8.91 15.48 16.51
CA LYS A 177 8.48 16.76 17.08
C LYS A 177 7.86 17.65 16.00
N THR A 178 6.66 18.13 16.24
CA THR A 178 5.96 19.08 15.36
C THR A 178 5.88 20.48 15.98
N SER A 179 5.62 21.45 15.13
CA SER A 179 5.46 22.87 15.43
C SER A 179 4.05 23.34 15.06
N ARG A 180 3.84 24.66 14.92
CA ARG A 180 2.54 25.23 14.56
C ARG A 180 2.02 24.62 13.25
N GLY A 181 0.74 24.25 13.24
CA GLY A 181 0.10 23.64 12.07
C GLY A 181 0.51 22.19 11.84
N ASP A 182 0.96 21.50 12.89
CA ASP A 182 1.36 20.09 12.87
C ASP A 182 2.55 19.82 11.94
N ARG A 183 3.34 20.85 11.61
CA ARG A 183 4.50 20.74 10.73
C ARG A 183 5.69 20.15 11.48
N PRO A 184 6.35 19.09 10.98
CA PRO A 184 7.61 18.58 11.55
C PRO A 184 8.64 19.71 11.74
N VAL A 185 9.31 19.71 12.90
CA VAL A 185 10.36 20.70 13.22
C VAL A 185 11.60 20.45 12.36
N LYS A 186 11.96 19.18 12.20
CA LYS A 186 12.97 18.72 11.26
C LYS A 186 12.31 18.32 9.96
N GLU A 187 12.98 18.56 8.85
CA GLU A 187 12.43 18.25 7.55
C GLU A 187 12.38 16.74 7.33
N ILE A 188 11.19 16.21 7.05
CA ILE A 188 10.98 14.82 6.64
C ILE A 188 10.75 14.79 5.13
N LYS A 189 11.76 14.37 4.39
CA LYS A 189 11.81 14.44 2.92
C LYS A 189 11.71 13.06 2.29
N ILE A 190 10.99 12.99 1.18
CA ILE A 190 11.06 11.86 0.24
C ILE A 190 12.29 12.10 -0.64
N ALA A 191 13.44 11.58 -0.22
CA ALA A 191 14.71 11.78 -0.91
C ALA A 191 14.73 11.11 -2.29
N LYS A 192 14.07 9.95 -2.41
CA LYS A 192 13.84 9.24 -3.67
C LYS A 192 12.48 8.58 -3.67
N SER A 193 11.86 8.51 -4.84
CA SER A 193 10.64 7.75 -5.07
C SER A 193 10.74 6.96 -6.38
N GLY A 194 9.94 5.91 -6.49
CA GLY A 194 9.85 5.13 -7.73
C GLY A 194 8.92 3.94 -7.63
N GLU A 195 8.92 3.11 -8.67
CA GLU A 195 8.11 1.90 -8.77
C GLU A 195 8.98 0.65 -8.55
N LEU A 196 8.38 -0.38 -7.96
CA LEU A 196 8.96 -1.70 -7.74
C LEU A 196 8.15 -2.76 -8.49
N PRO A 197 8.78 -3.87 -8.93
CA PRO A 197 8.06 -4.96 -9.55
C PRO A 197 7.02 -5.56 -8.61
N VAL A 198 5.87 -5.94 -9.17
CA VAL A 198 4.86 -6.75 -8.51
C VAL A 198 5.09 -8.20 -8.88
N GLU A 199 5.53 -9.00 -7.91
CA GLU A 199 5.64 -10.45 -8.07
C GLU A 199 4.22 -11.01 -8.23
N ASN A 200 3.89 -11.47 -9.44
CA ASN A 200 2.61 -12.11 -9.74
C ASN A 200 2.54 -13.49 -9.08
N THR A 201 2.19 -13.54 -7.80
CA THR A 201 1.98 -14.78 -7.05
C THR A 201 0.62 -15.42 -7.37
N GLY A 202 0.28 -15.56 -8.66
CA GLY A 202 -1.05 -16.01 -9.07
C GLY A 202 -1.23 -16.46 -10.53
N ALA A 203 -0.19 -16.85 -11.27
CA ALA A 203 -0.37 -17.41 -12.62
C ALA A 203 0.75 -18.38 -13.10
N THR A 204 1.53 -19.00 -12.22
CA THR A 204 2.61 -19.93 -12.64
C THR A 204 2.81 -21.10 -11.67
N SER A 205 1.71 -21.72 -11.20
CA SER A 205 1.82 -23.01 -10.46
C SER A 205 0.94 -24.14 -11.04
N ALA A 206 0.37 -23.96 -12.23
CA ALA A 206 -0.49 -24.97 -12.87
C ALA A 206 0.01 -25.46 -14.25
N ALA A 207 1.18 -25.02 -14.72
CA ALA A 207 1.67 -25.36 -16.07
C ALA A 207 3.00 -26.15 -16.09
N GLU A 208 3.65 -26.41 -14.94
CA GLU A 208 4.95 -27.12 -14.90
C GLU A 208 4.91 -28.50 -14.21
N SER A 209 3.74 -29.05 -13.89
CA SER A 209 3.64 -30.38 -13.25
C SER A 209 3.04 -31.50 -14.13
N SER A 210 3.04 -31.38 -15.46
CA SER A 210 2.44 -32.41 -16.33
C SER A 210 3.26 -32.80 -17.55
N ALA A 211 4.59 -32.68 -17.51
CA ALA A 211 5.43 -33.11 -18.62
C ALA A 211 6.74 -33.75 -18.15
N GLU A 212 6.69 -34.77 -17.27
CA GLU A 212 7.79 -35.73 -17.12
C GLU A 212 7.35 -36.97 -16.33
N GLU A 213 6.61 -37.91 -16.95
CA GLU A 213 6.70 -39.33 -16.57
C GLU A 213 6.18 -40.26 -17.68
N ASN A 214 6.94 -41.33 -17.95
CA ASN A 214 6.72 -42.48 -18.86
C ASN A 214 7.00 -42.22 -20.36
N THR A 215 7.97 -42.87 -21.01
CA THR A 215 8.30 -44.31 -21.00
C THR A 215 9.74 -44.58 -21.46
N VAL A 216 10.43 -45.51 -20.79
CA VAL A 216 11.68 -46.17 -21.22
C VAL A 216 11.37 -47.58 -21.74
N THR A 217 12.29 -48.12 -22.55
CA THR A 217 12.46 -49.51 -23.07
C THR A 217 11.93 -49.70 -24.50
N GLU A 218 12.67 -50.21 -25.51
CA GLU A 218 13.83 -51.12 -25.58
C GLU A 218 14.74 -50.84 -26.81
N THR A 219 16.00 -51.28 -26.76
CA THR A 219 16.98 -51.49 -27.88
C THR A 219 17.22 -53.03 -27.94
N PRO A 220 17.70 -53.74 -29.01
CA PRO A 220 18.83 -53.35 -29.90
C PRO A 220 19.00 -54.01 -31.32
N LYS A 221 19.94 -53.46 -32.13
CA LYS A 221 21.00 -54.13 -32.96
C LYS A 221 21.44 -53.20 -34.12
N GLN A 222 22.64 -52.61 -34.13
CA GLN A 222 23.99 -53.10 -34.53
C GLN A 222 24.24 -53.25 -36.05
N VAL A 223 25.49 -52.91 -36.44
CA VAL A 223 26.23 -53.12 -37.72
C VAL A 223 26.29 -51.86 -38.63
N VAL A 224 27.42 -51.31 -39.10
CA VAL A 224 28.88 -51.57 -39.05
C VAL A 224 29.58 -50.33 -39.67
N ASP A 225 30.80 -50.03 -39.18
CA ASP A 225 32.03 -49.46 -39.79
C ASP A 225 31.93 -48.37 -40.91
N ASP A 226 32.73 -47.30 -40.93
CA ASP A 226 34.19 -47.31 -41.13
C ASP A 226 34.88 -45.98 -40.72
N GLU A 227 36.08 -46.16 -40.18
CA GLU A 227 37.33 -45.38 -40.28
C GLU A 227 37.43 -43.84 -40.21
N VAL A 228 38.34 -43.46 -39.31
CA VAL A 228 39.04 -42.20 -38.99
C VAL A 228 40.35 -42.12 -39.83
N PRO A 229 41.27 -41.13 -39.77
CA PRO A 229 41.27 -39.65 -39.80
C PRO A 229 42.17 -39.08 -40.95
N LYS A 230 42.36 -37.74 -41.02
CA LYS A 230 43.66 -37.00 -41.10
C LYS A 230 43.42 -35.54 -41.53
N ASP A 231 43.73 -34.57 -40.68
CA ASP A 231 45.01 -33.83 -40.53
C ASP A 231 45.21 -32.69 -41.56
N GLU A 232 45.74 -31.58 -41.02
CA GLU A 232 46.50 -30.49 -41.67
C GLU A 232 45.78 -29.46 -42.57
N LEU A 233 45.44 -28.30 -42.00
CA LEU A 233 46.15 -27.00 -42.12
C LEU A 233 45.34 -25.84 -41.52
#